data_AF-A0A6J1BXG1-F1
#
_entry.id   AF-A0A6J1BXG1-F1
#
_cell.length_a   1.000
_cell.length_b   1.000
_cell.length_c   1.000
_cell.angle_alpha   90.00
_cell.angle_beta   90.00
_cell.angle_gamma   90.00
#
_symmetry.space_group_name_H-M   'P 1'
#
loop_
_entity.id
_entity.type
_entity.pdbx_description
1 polymer ?
#
loop_
_entity_poly.entity_id
_entity_poly.type
_entity_poly.pdbx_seq_one_letter_code
_entity_poly.pdbx_strand_id
1 'polypeptide(L)'
;DFGLSRLAETDLSHISTCAQGTLGYLDPEYYRSYQLTDKSDVYSFGVVLLELLTSEKAIDFGREAEDVNLAVYVQRMVEEQKLVDAIDPALRKGATELEVETMKALGFLAMGCLEEKRQNRPSMKQVVEEIEYIISIATAKVHPKYFNQ
;
A
#
# COMPACT_ATOMS: atom_id res chain seq x y z
N ASP A 1 13.41 -5.36 -11.87
CA ASP A 1 13.85 -6.73 -11.55
C ASP A 1 12.65 -7.65 -11.74
N PHE A 2 12.78 -8.72 -12.53
CA PHE A 2 11.69 -9.68 -12.82
C PHE A 2 12.10 -11.12 -12.43
N GLY A 3 13.17 -11.30 -11.64
CA GLY A 3 13.74 -12.63 -11.33
C GLY A 3 12.80 -13.57 -10.58
N LEU A 4 11.77 -13.03 -9.92
CA LEU A 4 10.72 -13.80 -9.24
C LEU A 4 9.36 -13.72 -9.93
N SER A 5 9.25 -12.99 -11.05
CA SER A 5 8.00 -12.89 -11.79
C SER A 5 7.56 -14.26 -12.32
N ARG A 6 6.25 -14.44 -12.47
CA ARG A 6 5.64 -15.66 -12.99
C ARG A 6 4.64 -15.29 -14.07
N LEU A 7 4.68 -16.00 -15.18
CA LEU A 7 3.66 -15.90 -16.23
C LEU A 7 2.47 -16.75 -15.79
N ALA A 8 1.30 -16.12 -15.65
CA ALA A 8 0.05 -16.82 -15.48
C ALA A 8 -0.59 -17.07 -16.85
N GLU A 9 -1.17 -18.25 -17.05
CA GLU A 9 -2.09 -18.47 -18.16
C GLU A 9 -3.39 -17.71 -17.90
N THR A 10 -4.04 -17.21 -18.95
CA THR A 10 -5.20 -16.31 -18.86
C THR A 10 -6.36 -16.84 -18.02
N ASP A 11 -6.47 -18.17 -17.87
CA ASP A 11 -7.59 -18.84 -17.21
C ASP A 11 -7.27 -19.28 -15.75
N LEU A 12 -6.05 -19.03 -15.26
CA LEU A 12 -5.65 -19.41 -13.91
C LEU A 12 -5.86 -18.26 -12.93
N SER A 13 -6.63 -18.50 -11.87
CA SER A 13 -6.83 -17.53 -10.77
C SER A 13 -5.62 -17.37 -9.85
N HIS A 14 -4.69 -18.32 -9.87
CA HIS A 14 -3.49 -18.31 -9.03
C HIS A 14 -2.40 -19.23 -9.60
N ILE A 15 -1.17 -19.05 -9.13
CA ILE A 15 -0.04 -19.95 -9.38
C ILE A 15 0.36 -20.59 -8.04
N SER A 16 0.28 -21.91 -7.93
CA SER A 16 0.77 -22.63 -6.75
C SER A 16 2.30 -22.75 -6.82
N THR A 17 3.01 -22.14 -5.89
CA THR A 17 4.48 -22.15 -5.88
C THR A 17 5.04 -21.96 -4.46
N CYS A 18 6.31 -22.35 -4.25
CA CYS A 18 6.97 -22.08 -2.97
C CYS A 18 7.01 -20.57 -2.74
N ALA A 19 6.64 -20.14 -1.53
CA ALA A 19 6.65 -18.73 -1.17
C ALA A 19 8.06 -18.15 -1.33
N GLN A 20 8.22 -17.20 -2.24
CA GLN A 20 9.44 -16.48 -2.53
C GLN A 20 9.12 -14.99 -2.60
N GLY A 21 9.97 -14.17 -1.99
CA GLY A 21 9.82 -12.72 -1.98
C GLY A 21 10.77 -12.06 -1.00
N THR A 22 10.70 -10.73 -0.93
CA THR A 22 11.52 -9.93 -0.02
C THR A 22 10.79 -9.75 1.30
N LEU A 23 11.49 -9.96 2.42
CA LEU A 23 10.93 -9.74 3.77
C LEU A 23 10.39 -8.32 3.90
N GLY A 24 9.19 -8.17 4.46
CA GLY A 24 8.47 -6.90 4.55
C GLY A 24 7.46 -6.67 3.43
N TYR A 25 7.70 -7.22 2.22
CA TYR A 25 6.81 -7.09 1.06
C TYR A 25 5.96 -8.33 0.81
N LEU A 26 6.33 -9.46 1.40
CA LEU A 26 5.70 -10.75 1.14
C LEU A 26 4.24 -10.77 1.65
N ASP A 27 3.30 -10.99 0.74
CA ASP A 27 1.88 -11.19 1.05
C ASP A 27 1.69 -12.34 2.08
N PRO A 28 1.12 -12.07 3.27
CA PRO A 28 0.94 -13.07 4.32
C PRO A 28 -0.04 -14.17 3.93
N GLU A 29 -1.01 -13.89 3.05
CA GLU A 29 -1.90 -14.93 2.53
C GLU A 29 -1.17 -15.81 1.51
N TYR A 30 -0.25 -15.26 0.71
CA TYR A 30 0.60 -16.06 -0.20
C TYR A 30 1.57 -16.94 0.57
N TYR A 31 2.19 -16.39 1.60
CA TYR A 31 3.03 -17.18 2.49
C TYR A 31 2.29 -18.38 3.10
N ARG A 32 1.04 -18.20 3.54
CA ARG A 32 0.23 -19.26 4.18
C ARG A 32 -0.39 -20.26 3.19
N SER A 33 -0.89 -19.77 2.05
CA SER A 33 -1.63 -20.58 1.08
C SER A 33 -0.75 -21.18 -0.02
N TYR A 34 0.45 -20.66 -0.22
CA TYR A 34 1.33 -20.96 -1.38
C TYR A 34 0.71 -20.62 -2.74
N GLN A 35 -0.38 -19.84 -2.76
CA GLN A 35 -1.06 -19.40 -3.97
C GLN A 35 -0.63 -17.98 -4.30
N LEU A 36 0.14 -17.77 -5.37
CA LEU A 36 0.51 -16.45 -5.85
C LEU A 36 -0.60 -15.89 -6.76
N THR A 37 -1.01 -14.64 -6.53
CA THR A 37 -2.01 -13.94 -7.36
C THR A 37 -1.58 -12.50 -7.63
N ASP A 38 -2.28 -11.81 -8.52
CA ASP A 38 -2.16 -10.36 -8.74
C ASP A 38 -2.34 -9.55 -7.43
N LYS A 39 -3.18 -10.03 -6.51
CA LYS A 39 -3.36 -9.44 -5.18
C LYS A 39 -2.13 -9.53 -4.27
N SER A 40 -1.18 -10.42 -4.55
CA SER A 40 0.10 -10.45 -3.85
C SER A 40 0.99 -9.27 -4.28
N ASP A 41 0.89 -8.85 -5.55
CA ASP A 41 1.55 -7.63 -6.04
C ASP A 41 0.89 -6.37 -5.46
N VAL A 42 -0.45 -6.37 -5.33
CA VAL A 42 -1.17 -5.26 -4.65
C VAL A 42 -0.67 -5.07 -3.22
N TYR A 43 -0.51 -6.16 -2.46
CA TYR A 43 0.02 -6.08 -1.09
C TYR A 43 1.43 -5.48 -1.07
N SER A 44 2.32 -6.00 -1.91
CA SER A 44 3.70 -5.52 -2.03
C SER A 44 3.75 -4.03 -2.41
N PHE A 45 2.85 -3.59 -3.29
CA PHE A 45 2.71 -2.18 -3.67
C PHE A 45 2.20 -1.31 -2.51
N GLY A 46 1.27 -1.82 -1.69
CA GLY A 46 0.85 -1.15 -0.46
C GLY A 46 2.01 -0.84 0.49
N VAL A 47 2.96 -1.78 0.64
CA VAL A 47 4.19 -1.54 1.43
C VAL A 47 5.02 -0.42 0.81
N VAL A 48 5.20 -0.41 -0.52
CA VAL A 48 5.93 0.66 -1.22
C VAL A 48 5.26 2.03 -1.00
N LEU A 49 3.93 2.10 -1.03
CA LEU A 49 3.21 3.34 -0.73
C LEU A 49 3.50 3.84 0.70
N LEU A 50 3.58 2.94 1.68
CA LEU A 50 3.99 3.29 3.04
C LEU A 50 5.44 3.76 3.10
N GLU A 51 6.38 3.10 2.43
CA GLU A 51 7.78 3.55 2.38
C GLU A 51 7.90 4.95 1.77
N LEU A 52 7.12 5.26 0.71
CA LEU A 52 7.10 6.58 0.11
C LEU A 52 6.53 7.66 1.05
N LEU A 53 5.50 7.31 1.84
CA LEU A 53 4.83 8.24 2.74
C LEU A 53 5.62 8.51 4.02
N THR A 54 6.35 7.51 4.51
CA THR A 54 7.06 7.54 5.80
C THR A 54 8.56 7.79 5.65
N SER A 55 9.13 7.53 4.46
CA SER A 55 10.58 7.44 4.22
C SER A 55 11.28 6.39 5.10
N GLU A 56 10.54 5.43 5.64
CA GLU A 56 11.08 4.36 6.48
C GLU A 56 11.21 3.04 5.70
N LYS A 57 12.03 2.12 6.21
CA LYS A 57 12.24 0.80 5.61
C LYS A 57 11.07 -0.12 5.92
N ALA A 58 10.71 -0.98 4.96
CA ALA A 58 9.73 -2.05 5.15
C ALA A 58 10.03 -2.95 6.36
N ILE A 59 11.31 -3.22 6.63
CA ILE A 59 11.80 -3.93 7.82
C ILE A 59 12.87 -3.08 8.51
N ASP A 60 12.64 -2.74 9.77
CA ASP A 60 13.59 -1.99 10.59
C ASP A 60 13.74 -2.60 11.98
N PHE A 61 14.89 -3.23 12.23
CA PHE A 61 15.24 -3.80 13.54
C PHE A 61 15.61 -2.74 14.59
N GLY A 62 15.62 -1.45 14.23
CA GLY A 62 15.77 -0.35 15.16
C GLY A 62 14.46 0.09 15.83
N ARG A 63 13.29 -0.35 15.33
CA ARG A 63 11.99 -0.13 15.98
C ARG A 63 11.77 -1.15 17.12
N GLU A 64 10.74 -0.91 17.93
CA GLU A 64 10.27 -1.88 18.93
C GLU A 64 9.92 -3.22 18.26
N ALA A 65 9.99 -4.31 19.03
CA ALA A 65 9.87 -5.67 18.50
C ALA A 65 8.55 -5.91 17.75
N GLU A 66 7.48 -5.25 18.18
CA GLU A 66 6.14 -5.31 17.58
C GLU A 66 6.00 -4.47 16.29
N ASP A 67 6.92 -3.53 16.05
CA ASP A 67 6.86 -2.53 14.97
C ASP A 67 7.96 -2.73 13.90
N VAL A 68 8.73 -3.81 13.99
CA VAL A 68 9.81 -4.11 13.02
C VAL A 68 9.30 -4.08 11.57
N ASN A 69 8.08 -4.55 11.33
CA ASN A 69 7.43 -4.50 10.03
C ASN A 69 6.66 -3.17 9.87
N LEU A 70 7.00 -2.41 8.82
CA LEU A 70 6.38 -1.11 8.54
C LEU A 70 4.86 -1.18 8.37
N ALA A 71 4.34 -2.22 7.70
CA ALA A 71 2.91 -2.39 7.52
C ALA A 71 2.18 -2.56 8.87
N VAL A 72 2.79 -3.32 9.80
CA VAL A 72 2.25 -3.53 11.16
C VAL A 72 2.32 -2.23 11.96
N TYR A 73 3.45 -1.54 11.92
CA TYR A 73 3.62 -0.26 12.59
C TYR A 73 2.59 0.78 12.13
N VAL A 74 2.45 1.00 10.81
CA VAL A 74 1.51 2.00 10.28
C VAL A 74 0.06 1.57 10.53
N GLN A 75 -0.26 0.27 10.46
CA GLN A 75 -1.59 -0.22 10.84
C GLN A 75 -1.95 0.20 12.27
N ARG A 76 -1.03 -0.02 13.23
CA ARG A 76 -1.22 0.39 14.62
C ARG A 76 -1.40 1.91 14.73
N MET A 77 -0.62 2.69 14.00
CA MET A 77 -0.77 4.15 13.96
C MET A 77 -2.14 4.58 13.41
N VAL A 78 -2.70 3.86 12.43
CA VAL A 78 -4.05 4.11 11.91
C VAL A 78 -5.11 3.76 12.95
N GLU A 79 -5.00 2.62 13.62
CA GLU A 79 -5.92 2.18 14.69
C GLU A 79 -5.94 3.17 15.87
N GLU A 80 -4.79 3.77 16.18
CA GLU A 80 -4.65 4.82 17.20
C GLU A 80 -5.03 6.23 16.72
N GLN A 81 -5.48 6.39 15.46
CA GLN A 81 -5.79 7.68 14.82
C GLN A 81 -4.59 8.65 14.73
N LYS A 82 -3.38 8.10 14.63
CA LYS A 82 -2.09 8.79 14.57
C LYS A 82 -1.36 8.64 13.24
N LEU A 83 -2.07 8.32 12.15
CA LEU A 83 -1.45 8.17 10.82
C LEU A 83 -0.55 9.36 10.44
N VAL A 84 -0.96 10.58 10.77
CA VAL A 84 -0.19 11.80 10.47
C VAL A 84 1.19 11.80 11.14
N ASP A 85 1.33 11.16 12.29
CA ASP A 85 2.61 11.09 13.01
C ASP A 85 3.60 10.15 12.32
N ALA A 86 3.11 9.15 11.57
CA ALA A 86 3.94 8.25 10.76
C ALA A 86 4.41 8.89 9.44
N ILE A 87 3.75 9.95 8.96
CA ILE A 87 4.16 10.64 7.73
C ILE A 87 5.49 11.34 7.95
N ASP A 88 6.40 11.21 6.98
CA ASP A 88 7.73 11.83 6.99
C ASP A 88 7.60 13.32 7.38
N PRO A 89 8.26 13.76 8.48
CA PRO A 89 8.25 15.16 8.89
C PRO A 89 8.68 16.13 7.78
N ALA A 90 9.54 15.71 6.85
CA ALA A 90 9.96 16.51 5.70
C ALA A 90 8.81 16.76 4.71
N LEU A 91 7.89 15.80 4.54
CA LEU A 91 6.69 15.97 3.72
C LEU A 91 5.67 16.88 4.41
N ARG A 92 5.54 16.78 5.74
CA ARG A 92 4.60 17.61 6.52
C ARG A 92 5.05 19.07 6.63
N LYS A 93 6.37 19.32 6.58
CA LYS A 93 6.92 20.66 6.79
C LYS A 93 6.54 21.60 5.64
N GLY A 94 5.64 22.54 5.93
CA GLY A 94 5.17 23.53 4.96
C GLY A 94 4.05 23.04 4.05
N ALA A 95 3.54 21.82 4.28
CA ALA A 95 2.36 21.31 3.62
C ALA A 95 1.11 22.10 4.06
N THR A 96 0.23 22.35 3.10
CA THR A 96 -1.12 22.83 3.33
C THR A 96 -1.99 21.76 3.98
N GLU A 97 -3.11 22.16 4.58
CA GLU A 97 -4.09 21.21 5.13
C GLU A 97 -4.60 20.23 4.05
N LEU A 98 -4.81 20.71 2.82
CA LEU A 98 -5.21 19.86 1.70
C LEU A 98 -4.16 18.80 1.36
N GLU A 99 -2.87 19.18 1.34
CA GLU A 99 -1.78 18.23 1.09
C GLU A 99 -1.65 17.19 2.21
N VAL A 100 -1.89 17.57 3.47
CA VAL A 100 -1.92 16.61 4.58
C VAL A 100 -3.09 15.64 4.43
N GLU A 101 -4.27 16.11 4.01
CA GLU A 101 -5.42 15.23 3.76
C GLU A 101 -5.19 14.28 2.58
N THR A 102 -4.52 14.72 1.50
CA THR A 102 -4.17 13.83 0.39
C THR A 102 -3.11 12.80 0.77
N MET A 103 -2.15 13.16 1.63
CA MET A 103 -1.20 12.22 2.23
C MET A 103 -1.91 11.15 3.08
N LYS A 104 -2.90 11.57 3.91
CA LYS A 104 -3.74 10.63 4.67
C LYS A 104 -4.53 9.71 3.75
N ALA A 105 -5.13 10.24 2.69
CA ALA A 105 -5.86 9.44 1.71
C ALA A 105 -4.96 8.38 1.06
N LEU A 106 -3.72 8.74 0.70
CA LEU A 106 -2.74 7.79 0.19
C LEU A 106 -2.38 6.71 1.23
N GLY A 107 -2.23 7.09 2.50
CA GLY A 107 -2.02 6.15 3.60
C GLY A 107 -3.19 5.17 3.77
N PHE A 108 -4.44 5.64 3.68
CA PHE A 108 -5.61 4.76 3.73
C PHE A 108 -5.72 3.83 2.52
N LEU A 109 -5.37 4.31 1.32
CA LEU A 109 -5.26 3.45 0.14
C LEU A 109 -4.21 2.34 0.34
N ALA A 110 -3.05 2.69 0.90
CA ALA A 110 -2.02 1.71 1.25
C ALA A 110 -2.57 0.66 2.24
N MET A 111 -3.31 1.08 3.26
CA MET A 111 -3.96 0.15 4.20
C MET A 111 -4.96 -0.78 3.50
N GLY A 112 -5.75 -0.28 2.55
CA GLY A 112 -6.63 -1.12 1.73
C GLY A 112 -5.86 -2.16 0.90
N CYS A 113 -4.67 -1.81 0.40
CA CYS A 113 -3.79 -2.76 -0.30
C CYS A 113 -3.22 -3.83 0.64
N LEU A 114 -3.04 -3.50 1.92
CA LEU A 114 -2.42 -4.34 2.94
C LEU A 114 -3.42 -5.22 3.72
N GLU A 115 -4.69 -5.19 3.35
CA GLU A 115 -5.73 -6.07 3.92
C GLU A 115 -5.28 -7.54 3.97
N GLU A 116 -5.49 -8.19 5.13
CA GLU A 116 -5.04 -9.56 5.36
C GLU A 116 -5.67 -10.52 4.35
N LYS A 117 -6.95 -10.30 4.03
CA LYS A 117 -7.73 -11.08 3.07
C LYS A 117 -7.65 -10.46 1.68
N ARG A 118 -7.11 -11.21 0.71
CA ARG A 118 -6.95 -10.79 -0.70
C ARG A 118 -8.20 -10.26 -1.37
N GLN A 119 -9.38 -10.77 -1.02
CA GLN A 119 -10.65 -10.32 -1.60
C GLN A 119 -11.02 -8.91 -1.16
N ASN A 120 -10.52 -8.44 -0.01
CA ASN A 120 -10.74 -7.09 0.48
C ASN A 120 -9.80 -6.07 -0.18
N ARG A 121 -8.65 -6.53 -0.69
CA ARG A 121 -7.70 -5.66 -1.39
C ARG A 121 -8.33 -5.10 -2.67
N PRO A 122 -8.05 -3.84 -3.05
CA PRO A 122 -8.42 -3.35 -4.37
C PRO A 122 -7.69 -4.13 -5.48
N SER A 123 -8.17 -4.03 -6.72
CA SER A 123 -7.38 -4.39 -7.90
C SER A 123 -6.35 -3.30 -8.19
N MET A 124 -5.25 -3.63 -8.88
CA MET A 124 -4.27 -2.61 -9.30
C MET A 124 -4.88 -1.50 -10.15
N LYS A 125 -5.93 -1.81 -10.93
CA LYS A 125 -6.69 -0.78 -11.66
C LYS A 125 -7.33 0.22 -10.70
N GLN A 126 -8.03 -0.25 -9.67
CA GLN A 126 -8.65 0.62 -8.65
C GLN A 126 -7.61 1.41 -7.87
N VAL A 127 -6.44 0.82 -7.59
CA VAL A 127 -5.32 1.53 -6.94
C VAL A 127 -4.85 2.70 -7.80
N VAL A 128 -4.68 2.50 -9.12
CA VAL A 128 -4.31 3.59 -10.04
C VAL A 128 -5.39 4.67 -10.09
N GLU A 129 -6.65 4.27 -10.24
CA GLU A 129 -7.79 5.21 -10.27
C GLU A 129 -7.84 6.08 -9.01
N GLU A 130 -7.60 5.50 -7.83
CA GLU A 130 -7.59 6.23 -6.56
C GLU A 130 -6.37 7.17 -6.46
N ILE A 131 -5.18 6.73 -6.88
CA ILE A 131 -3.98 7.60 -6.92
C ILE A 131 -4.20 8.79 -7.85
N GLU A 132 -4.74 8.56 -9.05
CA GLU A 132 -5.06 9.63 -10.01
C GLU A 132 -6.07 10.61 -9.41
N TYR A 133 -7.08 10.11 -8.69
CA TYR A 133 -8.05 10.93 -7.99
C TYR A 133 -7.38 11.80 -6.90
N ILE A 134 -6.55 11.21 -6.04
CA ILE A 134 -5.81 11.92 -4.99
C ILE A 134 -4.92 13.02 -5.60
N ILE A 135 -4.20 12.72 -6.70
CA ILE A 135 -3.38 13.69 -7.42
C ILE A 135 -4.24 14.83 -7.99
N SER A 136 -5.42 14.52 -8.52
CA SER A 136 -6.32 15.56 -9.07
C SER A 136 -6.77 16.56 -8.01
N ILE A 137 -7.02 16.09 -6.79
CA ILE A 137 -7.32 16.92 -5.61
C ILE A 137 -6.10 17.76 -5.24
N ALA A 138 -4.94 17.12 -5.06
CA ALA A 138 -3.71 17.78 -4.63
C ALA A 138 -3.26 18.89 -5.59
N THR A 139 -3.49 18.70 -6.90
CA THR A 139 -3.04 19.63 -7.95
C THR A 139 -4.10 20.66 -8.35
N ALA A 140 -5.26 20.69 -7.68
CA ALA A 140 -6.42 21.52 -8.02
C ALA A 140 -6.87 21.43 -9.50
N LYS A 141 -6.48 20.37 -10.22
CA LYS A 141 -7.03 20.05 -11.53
C LYS A 141 -8.29 19.23 -11.30
N VAL A 142 -9.39 19.93 -10.98
CA VAL A 142 -10.72 19.33 -10.97
C VAL A 142 -10.97 18.73 -12.36
N HIS A 143 -10.84 17.41 -12.49
CA HIS A 143 -11.12 16.71 -13.73
C HIS A 143 -12.65 16.52 -13.84
N PRO A 144 -13.30 16.90 -14.96
CA PRO A 144 -14.78 16.95 -15.07
C PRO A 144 -15.53 15.61 -14.92
N LYS A 145 -14.85 14.48 -14.67
CA LYS A 145 -15.47 13.15 -14.68
C LYS A 145 -16.31 12.81 -13.44
N TYR A 146 -16.29 13.65 -12.40
CA TYR A 146 -17.05 13.40 -11.17
C TYR A 146 -18.32 14.25 -11.02
N PHE A 147 -18.77 14.93 -12.08
CA PHE A 147 -19.94 15.81 -12.04
C PHE A 147 -21.29 15.16 -12.36
N ASN A 148 -21.38 13.85 -12.58
CA ASN A 148 -22.66 13.19 -12.85
C ASN A 148 -22.78 11.84 -12.11
N GLN A 149 -23.27 11.91 -10.87
CA GLN A 149 -24.22 10.95 -10.30
C GLN A 149 -25.32 11.72 -9.59
#